data_AF-A0AA41QHZ6-F1
#
_entry.id   AF-A0AA41QHZ6-F1
#
_cell.length_a   1.000
_cell.length_b   1.000
_cell.length_c   1.000
_cell.angle_alpha   90.00
_cell.angle_beta   90.00
_cell.angle_gamma   90.00
#
_symmetry.space_group_name_H-M   'P 1'
#
loop_
_entity.id
_entity.type
_entity.pdbx_description
1 polymer ?
#
loop_
_entity_poly.entity_id
_entity_poly.type
_entity_poly.pdbx_seq_one_letter_code
_entity_poly.pdbx_strand_id
1 'polypeptide(L)' 'MIKMKWAAELYLGRDRSTALALGPKRFRSAANAIRFAIQRAAPVSLRGAMLVVGKHEFGPSEIARFHRALTASNA' A
#
# COMPACT_ATOMS: atom_id res chain seq x y z
N MET A 1 -12.48 -11.51 4.05
CA MET A 1 -11.25 -11.62 3.24
C MET A 1 -11.24 -10.52 2.19
N ILE A 2 -10.32 -9.55 2.27
CA ILE A 2 -10.25 -8.46 1.30
C ILE A 2 -9.77 -9.00 -0.04
N LYS A 3 -10.54 -8.74 -1.10
CA LYS A 3 -10.14 -9.07 -2.47
C LYS A 3 -9.15 -8.01 -2.93
N MET A 4 -7.92 -8.42 -3.22
CA MET A 4 -6.84 -7.56 -3.77
C MET A 4 -7.18 -6.87 -5.10
N LYS A 5 -8.33 -7.21 -5.71
CA LYS A 5 -8.88 -6.60 -6.93
C LYS A 5 -9.64 -5.29 -6.68
N TRP A 6 -9.92 -4.93 -5.43
CA TRP A 6 -10.68 -3.72 -5.10
C TRP A 6 -9.83 -2.46 -5.21
N ALA A 7 -10.49 -1.35 -5.58
CA ALA A 7 -9.86 -0.04 -5.61
C ALA A 7 -9.22 0.30 -4.25
N ALA A 8 -8.09 0.99 -4.32
CA ALA A 8 -7.29 1.29 -3.14
C ALA A 8 -6.69 2.68 -3.21
N GLU A 9 -6.47 3.28 -2.05
CA GLU A 9 -5.80 4.54 -1.88
C GLU A 9 -4.50 4.30 -1.11
N LEU A 10 -3.37 4.73 -1.64
CA LEU A 10 -2.06 4.56 -1.04
C LEU A 10 -1.49 5.92 -0.67
N TYR A 11 -1.23 6.12 0.60
CA TYR A 11 -0.54 7.28 1.13
C TYR A 11 0.93 6.91 1.31
N LEU A 12 1.83 7.77 0.85
CA LEU A 12 3.28 7.56 0.92
C LEU A 12 3.92 8.75 1.60
N GLY A 13 4.82 8.47 2.53
CA GLY A 13 5.53 9.50 3.27
C GLY A 13 6.57 8.89 4.19
N ARG A 14 7.51 9.71 4.64
CA ARG A 14 8.51 9.30 5.64
C ARG A 14 7.88 8.94 6.99
N ASP A 15 6.73 9.54 7.29
CA ASP A 15 5.89 9.32 8.47
C ASP A 15 4.41 9.53 8.10
N ARG A 16 3.51 9.17 9.03
CA ARG A 16 2.05 9.25 8.81
C ARG A 16 1.58 10.68 8.55
N SER A 17 2.17 11.68 9.21
CA SER A 17 1.80 13.09 9.03
C SER A 17 2.10 13.56 7.61
N THR A 18 3.32 13.28 7.13
CA THR A 18 3.76 13.56 5.77
C THR A 18 2.90 12.81 4.74
N ALA A 19 2.58 11.54 5.00
CA ALA A 19 1.76 10.74 4.10
C ALA A 19 0.34 11.29 3.96
N LEU A 20 -0.26 11.78 5.05
CA LEU A 20 -1.56 12.45 5.04
C LEU A 20 -1.50 13.80 4.32
N ALA A 21 -0.45 14.59 4.56
CA ALA A 21 -0.26 15.89 3.92
C ALA A 21 -0.05 15.79 2.40
N LEU A 22 0.67 14.76 1.94
CA LEU A 22 0.84 14.47 0.50
C LEU A 22 -0.42 13.88 -0.16
N GLY A 23 -1.32 13.33 0.67
CA GLY A 23 -2.60 12.80 0.23
C GLY A 23 -2.52 11.41 -0.44
N PRO A 24 -3.69 10.84 -0.79
CA PRO A 24 -3.76 9.50 -1.35
C PRO A 24 -3.40 9.48 -2.83
N LYS A 25 -2.64 8.46 -3.23
CA LYS A 25 -2.57 8.02 -4.61
C LYS A 25 -3.58 6.91 -4.85
N ARG A 26 -4.51 7.14 -5.78
CA ARG A 26 -5.57 6.19 -6.12
C ARG A 26 -5.12 5.13 -7.11
N PHE A 27 -5.53 3.89 -6.85
CA PHE A 27 -5.26 2.73 -7.69
C PHE A 27 -6.54 1.95 -7.96
N ARG A 28 -6.65 1.40 -9.17
CA ARG A 28 -7.76 0.54 -9.56
C ARG A 28 -7.79 -0.80 -8.80
N SER A 29 -6.68 -1.20 -8.20
CA SER A 29 -6.59 -2.40 -7.37
C SER A 29 -5.57 -2.25 -6.23
N ALA A 30 -5.86 -2.87 -5.09
CA ALA A 30 -4.94 -2.97 -3.95
C ALA A 30 -3.62 -3.65 -4.33
N ALA A 31 -3.67 -4.67 -5.20
CA ALA A 31 -2.46 -5.32 -5.72
C ALA A 31 -1.53 -4.33 -6.45
N ASN A 32 -2.09 -3.43 -7.27
CA ASN A 32 -1.29 -2.43 -7.98
C ASN A 32 -0.72 -1.37 -7.03
N ALA A 33 -1.50 -0.96 -6.02
CA ALA A 33 -1.02 -0.08 -4.97
C ALA A 33 0.16 -0.69 -4.21
N ILE A 34 0.07 -1.96 -3.81
CA ILE A 34 1.12 -2.67 -3.07
C ILE A 34 2.39 -2.84 -3.93
N ARG A 35 2.25 -3.23 -5.20
CA ARG A 35 3.39 -3.31 -6.13
C ARG A 35 4.06 -1.94 -6.29
N PHE A 36 3.27 -0.88 -6.45
CA PHE A 36 3.81 0.47 -6.53
C PHE A 36 4.56 0.89 -5.26
N ALA A 37 3.98 0.60 -4.09
CA ALA A 37 4.58 0.92 -2.79
C ALA A 37 5.97 0.28 -2.62
N ILE A 38 6.19 -0.91 -3.18
CA ILE A 38 7.44 -1.65 -2.98
C ILE A 38 8.44 -1.46 -4.12
N GLN A 39 7.98 -1.37 -5.36
CA GLN A 39 8.85 -1.20 -6.52
C GLN A 39 9.28 0.25 -6.74
N ARG A 40 8.43 1.22 -6.38
CA ARG A 40 8.67 2.64 -6.71
C ARG A 40 8.87 3.54 -5.50
N ALA A 41 8.46 3.14 -4.30
CA ALA A 41 8.69 3.94 -3.12
C ALA A 41 10.06 3.58 -2.52
N ALA A 42 10.92 4.58 -2.31
CA ALA A 42 12.18 4.39 -1.60
C ALA A 42 11.92 3.77 -0.21
N PRO A 43 12.88 3.02 0.39
CA PRO A 43 12.70 2.32 1.67
C PRO A 43 12.16 3.19 2.81
N VAL A 44 12.42 4.51 2.77
CA VAL A 44 11.92 5.49 3.75
C VAL A 44 10.44 5.79 3.61
N SER A 45 9.90 5.76 2.38
CA SER A 45 8.48 6.06 2.08
C SER A 45 7.54 4.95 2.51
N LEU A 46 8.07 3.75 2.75
CA LEU A 46 7.31 2.64 3.32
C LEU A 46 7.05 2.81 4.82
N ARG A 47 7.91 3.50 5.59
CA ARG A 47 7.74 3.63 7.05
C ARG A 47 6.48 4.39 7.44
N GLY A 48 6.11 5.41 6.66
CA GLY A 48 4.86 6.15 6.82
C GLY A 48 3.75 5.70 5.88
N ALA A 49 3.94 4.61 5.13
CA ALA A 49 2.97 4.19 4.12
C ALA A 49 1.69 3.66 4.76
N MET A 50 0.58 4.00 4.12
CA MET A 50 -0.75 3.58 4.54
C MET A 50 -1.57 3.20 3.31
N LEU A 51 -2.16 2.01 3.32
CA LEU A 51 -3.01 1.52 2.25
C LEU A 51 -4.45 1.45 2.76
N VAL A 52 -5.36 2.12 2.08
CA VAL A 52 -6.78 2.12 2.37
C VAL A 52 -7.51 1.35 1.28
N VAL A 53 -8.30 0.34 1.67
CA VAL A 53 -9.15 -0.44 0.77
C VAL A 53 -10.57 -0.44 1.35
N GLY A 54 -11.44 0.40 0.79
CA GLY A 54 -12.77 0.63 1.34
C GLY A 54 -12.68 1.26 2.74
N LYS A 55 -13.15 0.54 3.77
CA LYS A 55 -13.12 0.97 5.18
C LYS A 55 -11.93 0.42 5.97
N HIS A 56 -11.04 -0.33 5.32
CA HIS A 56 -9.91 -0.97 5.98
C HIS A 56 -8.63 -0.21 5.67
N GLU A 57 -7.87 0.08 6.73
CA GLU A 57 -6.56 0.71 6.68
C GLU A 57 -5.49 -0.33 7.01
N PHE A 58 -4.37 -0.30 6.29
CA PHE A 58 -3.24 -1.21 6.44
C PHE A 58 -1.93 -0.43 6.53
N GLY A 59 -1.13 -0.76 7.53
CA GLY A 59 0.17 -0.14 7.75
C GLY A 59 1.30 -0.80 6.95
N PRO A 60 2.54 -0.32 7.14
CA PRO A 60 3.73 -0.76 6.42
C PRO A 60 3.98 -2.27 6.50
N SER A 61 3.86 -2.84 7.71
CA SER A 61 4.07 -4.27 7.97
C SER A 61 3.08 -5.15 7.22
N GLU A 62 1.84 -4.70 7.09
CA GLU A 62 0.78 -5.40 6.38
C GLU A 62 0.96 -5.29 4.87
N ILE A 63 1.30 -4.11 4.36
CA ILE A 63 1.67 -3.90 2.95
C ILE A 63 2.80 -4.85 2.55
N ALA A 64 3.86 -4.95 3.37
CA ALA A 64 4.98 -5.85 3.12
C ALA A 64 4.55 -7.33 3.16
N ARG A 65 3.69 -7.71 4.11
CA ARG A 65 3.11 -9.06 4.19
C ARG A 65 2.29 -9.40 2.94
N PHE A 66 1.44 -8.49 2.49
CA PHE A 66 0.60 -8.69 1.32
C PHE A 66 1.42 -8.83 0.04
N HIS A 67 2.51 -8.08 -0.11
CA HIS A 67 3.40 -8.24 -1.24
C HIS A 67 4.02 -9.62 -1.31
N ARG A 68 4.54 -10.13 -0.17
CA ARG A 68 5.08 -11.50 -0.11
C ARG A 68 4.02 -12.52 -0.52
N ALA A 69 2.78 -12.37 -0.05
CA ALA A 69 1.67 -13.24 -0.43
C ALA A 69 1.31 -13.12 -1.92
N LEU A 70 1.33 -11.92 -2.49
CA LEU A 70 1.09 -11.70 -3.92
C LEU A 70 2.18 -12.33 -4.79
N THR A 71 3.44 -12.29 -4.37
CA THR A 71 4.55 -12.92 -5.10
C THR A 71 4.47 -14.43 -5.02
N ALA A 72 4.19 -14.99 -3.83
CA ALA A 72 4.04 -16.43 -3.64
C ALA A 72 2.83 -17.03 -4.38
N SER A 73 1.77 -16.26 -4.57
CA SER A 73 0.57 -16.70 -5.31
C SER A 73 0.72 -16.63 -6.84
N ASN A 74 1.77 -15.98 -7.37
CA ASN A 74 2.05 -15.89 -8.81
C ASN A 74 3.25 -16.76 -9.24
N ALA A 75 3.81 -17.54 -8.32
CA ALA A 75 4.85 -18.54 -8.56
C ALA A 75 4.23 -19.93 -8.59
#